data_AF-A0A8T3ZSJ9-F1
#
_entry.id   AF-A0A8T3ZSJ9-F1
#
_cell.length_a   1.000
_cell.length_b   1.000
_cell.length_c   1.000
_cell.angle_alpha   90.00
_cell.angle_beta   90.00
_cell.angle_gamma   90.00
#
_symmetry.space_group_name_H-M   'P 1'
#
loop_
_entity.id
_entity.type
_entity.pdbx_description
1 polymer ?
#
loop_
_entity_poly.entity_id
_entity_poly.type
_entity_poly.pdbx_seq_one_letter_code
_entity_poly.pdbx_strand_id
1 'polypeptide(L)'
;MNKEKLSFIKMRCMVTILIILCISVIIQFGPLINAVPKYDELEIQKYKVKLEQAINEKISPRKQLEVGIRMFDIVCFNETIPLLKLSENTVACVKPKTAEKLMDRYWGIVKNKELSHGPDFSCGNAWSIKYDNTKPNNSTIIKIMRNEIKKFSELILWQPIIISYSDENILFISLHGSFQADENSSIIKALEKMNSISKVEYLPRVCN
;
A
#
# COMPACT_ATOMS: atom_id res chain seq x y z
N MET A 1 22.49 -38.53 -51.73
CA MET A 1 21.46 -37.73 -51.02
C MET A 1 21.92 -36.27 -51.03
N ASN A 2 21.12 -35.37 -51.61
CA ASN A 2 21.55 -34.00 -51.94
C ASN A 2 21.76 -33.16 -50.67
N LYS A 3 22.90 -32.48 -50.52
CA LYS A 3 23.26 -31.71 -49.30
C LYS A 3 22.20 -30.68 -48.92
N GLU A 4 21.50 -30.14 -49.91
CA GLU A 4 20.40 -29.19 -49.74
C GLU A 4 19.17 -29.81 -49.06
N LYS A 5 18.84 -31.09 -49.33
CA LYS A 5 17.71 -31.76 -48.65
C LYS A 5 18.01 -32.00 -47.17
N LEU A 6 19.28 -32.21 -46.82
CA LEU A 6 19.69 -32.45 -45.43
C LEU A 6 19.68 -31.16 -44.59
N SER A 7 20.02 -30.00 -45.16
CA SER A 7 19.95 -28.72 -44.44
C SER A 7 18.49 -28.33 -44.14
N PHE A 8 17.58 -28.60 -45.07
CA PHE A 8 16.16 -28.30 -44.92
C PHE A 8 15.49 -29.11 -43.80
N ILE A 9 15.87 -30.38 -43.64
CA ILE A 9 15.36 -31.25 -42.56
C ILE A 9 15.88 -30.77 -41.19
N LYS A 10 17.16 -30.38 -41.09
CA LYS A 10 17.72 -29.85 -39.83
C LYS A 10 17.06 -28.55 -39.39
N MET A 11 16.79 -27.64 -40.32
CA MET A 11 16.14 -26.36 -40.03
C MET A 11 14.69 -26.58 -39.53
N ARG A 12 13.93 -27.50 -40.14
CA ARG A 12 12.58 -27.84 -39.66
C ARG A 12 12.58 -28.45 -38.26
N CYS A 13 13.50 -29.36 -37.95
CA CYS A 13 13.60 -29.93 -36.59
C CYS A 13 13.90 -28.87 -35.53
N MET A 14 14.81 -27.94 -35.81
CA MET A 14 15.20 -26.90 -34.85
C MET A 14 14.05 -25.95 -34.53
N VAL A 15 13.26 -25.57 -35.54
CA VAL A 15 12.07 -24.72 -35.35
C VAL A 15 10.99 -25.44 -34.54
N THR A 16 10.73 -26.73 -34.80
CA THR A 16 9.74 -27.50 -34.04
C THR A 16 10.14 -27.66 -32.57
N ILE A 17 11.43 -27.91 -32.30
CA ILE A 17 11.94 -27.99 -30.92
C ILE A 17 11.79 -26.65 -30.20
N LEU A 18 12.07 -25.53 -30.87
CA LEU A 18 11.91 -24.19 -30.28
C LEU A 18 10.44 -23.89 -29.95
N ILE A 19 9.51 -24.26 -30.85
CA ILE A 19 8.07 -24.10 -30.63
C ILE A 19 7.60 -24.96 -29.45
N ILE A 20 8.04 -26.22 -29.36
CA ILE A 20 7.69 -27.11 -28.26
C ILE A 20 8.20 -26.56 -26.92
N LEU A 21 9.44 -26.04 -26.89
CA LEU A 21 10.01 -25.41 -25.70
C LEU A 21 9.26 -24.13 -25.31
N CYS A 22 8.86 -23.29 -26.28
CA CYS A 22 8.05 -22.11 -25.99
C CYS A 22 6.66 -22.49 -25.45
N ILE A 23 6.01 -23.51 -26.02
CA ILE A 23 4.71 -24.00 -25.54
C ILE A 23 4.84 -24.63 -24.16
N SER A 24 5.90 -25.41 -23.87
CA SER A 24 6.09 -26.02 -22.55
C SER A 24 6.37 -24.98 -21.46
N VAL A 25 7.09 -23.90 -21.79
CA VAL A 25 7.26 -22.75 -20.89
C VAL A 25 5.91 -22.04 -20.67
N ILE A 26 5.11 -21.82 -21.71
CA ILE A 26 3.77 -21.20 -21.56
C ILE A 26 2.81 -22.08 -20.74
N ILE A 27 2.93 -23.42 -20.80
CA ILE A 27 2.09 -24.35 -20.02
C ILE A 27 2.58 -24.47 -18.56
N GLN A 28 3.89 -24.48 -18.30
CA GLN A 28 4.43 -24.51 -16.94
C GLN A 28 4.24 -23.19 -16.19
N PHE A 29 4.24 -22.07 -16.92
CA PHE A 29 3.80 -20.76 -16.42
C PHE A 29 2.35 -20.46 -16.82
N GLY A 30 1.60 -21.51 -17.16
CA GLY A 30 0.18 -21.49 -17.42
C GLY A 30 -0.54 -20.89 -16.23
N PRO A 31 -1.62 -20.16 -16.49
CA PRO A 31 -1.79 -18.91 -15.80
C PRO A 31 -2.15 -19.17 -14.34
N LEU A 32 -1.37 -18.57 -13.44
CA LEU A 32 -1.78 -18.16 -12.10
C LEU A 32 -2.96 -17.17 -12.24
N ILE A 33 -4.07 -17.58 -12.87
CA ILE A 33 -5.27 -16.78 -13.01
C ILE A 33 -5.91 -16.79 -11.64
N ASN A 34 -5.80 -15.65 -10.97
CA ASN A 34 -6.81 -15.10 -10.07
C ASN A 34 -7.43 -16.15 -9.14
N ALA A 35 -6.64 -16.69 -8.22
CA ALA A 35 -7.22 -17.02 -6.92
C ALA A 35 -7.74 -15.69 -6.38
N VAL A 36 -9.00 -15.36 -6.68
CA VAL A 36 -9.69 -14.25 -6.04
C VAL A 36 -9.57 -14.57 -4.55
N PRO A 37 -8.95 -13.68 -3.75
CA PRO A 37 -8.84 -13.94 -2.33
C PRO A 37 -10.25 -14.21 -1.82
N LYS A 38 -10.49 -15.44 -1.34
CA LYS A 38 -11.74 -15.77 -0.69
C LYS A 38 -11.73 -15.02 0.63
N TYR A 39 -12.35 -13.85 0.63
CA TYR A 39 -12.61 -13.15 1.87
C TYR A 39 -13.42 -14.06 2.79
N ASP A 40 -12.99 -14.12 4.04
CA ASP A 40 -13.80 -14.77 5.05
C ASP A 40 -15.07 -13.94 5.24
N GLU A 41 -16.21 -14.48 4.78
CA GLU A 41 -17.52 -13.86 4.95
C GLU A 41 -17.79 -13.50 6.42
N LEU A 42 -17.22 -14.28 7.36
CA LEU A 42 -17.31 -14.02 8.79
C LEU A 42 -16.55 -12.75 9.19
N GLU A 43 -15.38 -12.49 8.63
CA GLU A 43 -14.62 -11.26 8.89
C GLU A 43 -15.34 -10.03 8.33
N ILE A 44 -15.88 -10.14 7.12
CA ILE A 44 -16.70 -9.07 6.52
C ILE A 44 -17.90 -8.78 7.41
N GLN A 45 -18.59 -9.81 7.89
CA GLN A 45 -19.76 -9.63 8.75
C GLN A 45 -19.38 -9.00 10.10
N LYS A 46 -18.29 -9.46 10.71
CA LYS A 46 -17.75 -8.87 11.96
C LYS A 46 -17.38 -7.40 11.76
N TYR A 47 -16.83 -7.05 10.60
CA TYR A 47 -16.49 -5.67 10.27
C TYR A 47 -17.74 -4.79 10.12
N LYS A 48 -18.78 -5.27 9.41
CA LYS A 48 -20.06 -4.55 9.26
C LYS A 48 -20.70 -4.25 10.62
N VAL A 49 -20.70 -5.21 11.54
CA VAL A 49 -21.23 -5.02 12.91
C VAL A 49 -20.50 -3.89 13.63
N LYS A 50 -19.17 -3.82 13.54
CA LYS A 50 -18.38 -2.72 14.13
C LYS A 50 -18.75 -1.36 13.54
N LEU A 51 -18.93 -1.30 12.21
CA LEU A 51 -19.30 -0.07 11.52
C LEU A 51 -20.71 0.41 11.90
N GLU A 52 -21.68 -0.50 11.95
CA GLU A 52 -23.05 -0.21 12.40
C GLU A 52 -23.07 0.26 13.86
N GLN A 53 -22.30 -0.40 14.73
CA GLN A 53 -22.13 0.03 16.12
C GLN A 53 -21.58 1.45 16.19
N ALA A 54 -20.53 1.77 15.42
CA ALA A 54 -19.96 3.10 15.39
C ALA A 54 -20.96 4.18 14.96
N ILE A 55 -21.82 3.86 13.98
CA ILE A 55 -22.89 4.74 13.49
C ILE A 55 -23.95 4.95 14.57
N ASN A 56 -24.47 3.86 15.13
CA ASN A 56 -25.59 3.88 16.08
C ASN A 56 -25.21 4.58 17.41
N GLU A 57 -24.01 4.30 17.92
CA GLU A 57 -23.51 4.87 19.18
C GLU A 57 -22.78 6.21 19.00
N LYS A 58 -22.64 6.70 17.76
CA LYS A 58 -21.90 7.91 17.42
C LYS A 58 -20.46 7.93 17.98
N ILE A 59 -19.75 6.81 17.83
CA ILE A 59 -18.40 6.61 18.37
C ILE A 59 -17.43 7.64 17.77
N SER A 60 -16.59 8.27 18.59
CA SER A 60 -15.57 9.22 18.09
C SER A 60 -14.55 8.55 17.13
N PRO A 61 -13.97 9.27 16.16
CA PRO A 61 -13.00 8.71 15.20
C PRO A 61 -11.85 7.92 15.82
N ARG A 62 -11.26 8.44 16.91
CA ARG A 62 -10.18 7.76 17.62
C ARG A 62 -10.62 6.38 18.14
N LYS A 63 -11.78 6.32 18.79
CA LYS A 63 -12.34 5.06 19.30
C LYS A 63 -12.74 4.10 18.17
N GLN A 64 -13.20 4.62 17.03
CA GLN A 64 -13.47 3.79 15.84
C GLN A 64 -12.18 3.08 15.37
N LEU A 65 -11.05 3.79 15.31
CA LEU A 65 -9.74 3.18 15.00
C LEU A 65 -9.33 2.12 16.04
N GLU A 66 -9.56 2.39 17.33
CA GLU A 66 -9.23 1.47 18.43
C GLU A 66 -10.03 0.14 18.35
N VAL A 67 -11.28 0.17 17.87
CA VAL A 67 -12.07 -1.05 17.63
C VAL A 67 -11.77 -1.71 16.27
N GLY A 68 -10.82 -1.17 15.51
CA GLY A 68 -10.37 -1.71 14.24
C GLY A 68 -11.21 -1.31 13.03
N ILE A 69 -11.96 -0.21 13.09
CA ILE A 69 -12.49 0.44 11.89
C ILE A 69 -11.33 1.08 11.15
N ARG A 70 -11.27 0.91 9.83
CA ARG A 70 -10.19 1.42 9.00
C ARG A 70 -10.29 2.94 8.91
N MET A 71 -9.16 3.64 8.77
CA MET A 71 -9.14 5.11 8.63
C MET A 71 -10.04 5.60 7.49
N PHE A 72 -10.08 4.87 6.38
CA PHE A 72 -10.90 5.18 5.22
C PHE A 72 -12.41 4.99 5.45
N ASP A 73 -12.80 4.24 6.47
CA ASP A 73 -14.18 3.92 6.86
C ASP A 73 -14.68 4.69 8.07
N ILE A 74 -13.86 5.62 8.58
CA ILE A 74 -14.27 6.47 9.69
C ILE A 74 -15.51 7.27 9.31
N VAL A 75 -16.56 7.08 10.10
CA VAL A 75 -17.82 7.81 9.94
C VAL A 75 -17.80 9.06 10.81
N CYS A 76 -18.19 10.17 10.20
CA CYS A 76 -18.32 11.46 10.87
C CYS A 76 -19.79 11.85 11.03
N PHE A 77 -20.10 12.59 12.11
CA PHE A 77 -21.46 13.01 12.46
C PHE A 77 -21.59 14.54 12.40
N ASN A 78 -22.82 15.05 12.49
CA ASN A 78 -23.09 16.50 12.57
C ASN A 78 -22.49 17.29 11.39
N GLU A 79 -22.69 16.79 10.17
CA GLU A 79 -22.21 17.44 8.93
C GLU A 79 -20.69 17.65 8.87
N THR A 80 -19.93 16.90 9.67
CA THR A 80 -18.47 16.86 9.58
C THR A 80 -18.02 15.79 8.60
N ILE A 81 -16.83 15.96 8.05
CA ILE A 81 -16.22 15.04 7.08
C ILE A 81 -14.89 14.51 7.62
N PRO A 82 -14.49 13.28 7.25
CA PRO A 82 -13.21 12.70 7.66
C PRO A 82 -12.06 13.41 6.94
N LEU A 83 -11.07 13.81 7.72
CA LEU A 83 -9.82 14.43 7.28
C LEU A 83 -8.65 13.61 7.83
N LEU A 84 -7.90 12.99 6.93
CA LEU A 84 -6.68 12.27 7.26
C LEU A 84 -5.56 13.24 7.58
N LYS A 85 -4.96 13.17 8.78
CA LYS A 85 -3.88 14.09 9.18
C LYS A 85 -2.53 13.66 8.62
N LEU A 86 -1.86 14.46 7.80
CA LEU A 86 -0.66 14.03 7.06
C LEU A 86 0.56 13.66 7.93
N SER A 87 0.63 14.16 9.16
CA SER A 87 1.77 13.91 10.06
C SER A 87 1.55 12.74 11.02
N GLU A 88 0.35 12.13 11.04
CA GLU A 88 -0.02 11.11 12.02
C GLU A 88 -0.94 10.05 11.41
N ASN A 89 -0.99 8.87 12.02
CA ASN A 89 -1.93 7.81 11.66
C ASN A 89 -3.31 8.05 12.29
N THR A 90 -3.88 9.25 12.08
CA THR A 90 -5.15 9.64 12.69
C THR A 90 -6.08 10.29 11.66
N VAL A 91 -7.38 10.13 11.89
CA VAL A 91 -8.45 10.79 11.14
C VAL A 91 -9.23 11.69 12.10
N ALA A 92 -9.47 12.92 11.68
CA ALA A 92 -10.28 13.88 12.40
C ALA A 92 -11.61 14.12 11.65
N CYS A 93 -12.70 14.31 12.38
CA CYS A 93 -13.95 14.79 11.81
C CYS A 93 -14.00 16.31 11.94
N VAL A 94 -14.06 17.01 10.81
CA VAL A 94 -14.03 18.49 10.77
C VAL A 94 -15.16 19.03 9.89
N LYS A 95 -15.60 20.25 10.14
CA LYS A 95 -16.57 20.93 9.25
C LYS A 95 -15.94 21.14 7.86
N PRO A 96 -16.71 21.11 6.76
CA PRO A 96 -16.19 21.27 5.40
C PRO A 96 -15.29 22.51 5.20
N LYS A 97 -15.74 23.69 5.66
CA LYS A 97 -14.95 24.93 5.59
C LYS A 97 -13.63 24.88 6.39
N THR A 98 -13.59 24.08 7.46
CA THR A 98 -12.36 23.86 8.23
C THR A 98 -11.44 22.89 7.49
N ALA A 99 -12.00 21.85 6.86
CA ALA A 99 -11.25 20.90 6.06
C ALA A 99 -10.50 21.60 4.92
N GLU A 100 -11.17 22.49 4.18
CA GLU A 100 -10.57 23.31 3.12
C GLU A 100 -9.31 24.04 3.63
N LYS A 101 -9.46 24.81 4.71
CA LYS A 101 -8.34 25.55 5.32
C LYS A 101 -7.20 24.65 5.81
N LEU A 102 -7.51 23.45 6.29
CA LEU A 102 -6.51 22.49 6.75
C LEU A 102 -5.78 21.83 5.56
N MET A 103 -6.48 21.58 4.45
CA MET A 103 -5.87 21.11 3.20
C MET A 103 -4.93 22.15 2.60
N ASP A 104 -5.34 23.43 2.56
CA ASP A 104 -4.51 24.54 2.07
C ASP A 104 -3.20 24.69 2.84
N ARG A 105 -3.23 24.32 4.13
CA ARG A 105 -2.07 24.32 5.03
C ARG A 105 -1.28 23.02 5.01
N TYR A 106 -1.59 22.09 4.09
CA TYR A 106 -1.00 20.76 4.02
C TYR A 106 -1.06 20.00 5.36
N TRP A 107 -2.12 20.22 6.13
CA TRP A 107 -2.34 19.54 7.41
C TRP A 107 -3.00 18.17 7.22
N GLY A 108 -3.89 18.05 6.24
CA GLY A 108 -4.63 16.83 5.98
C GLY A 108 -5.19 16.71 4.57
N ILE A 109 -5.87 15.59 4.30
CA ILE A 109 -6.51 15.27 3.02
C ILE A 109 -7.91 14.71 3.30
N VAL A 110 -8.90 15.17 2.54
CA VAL A 110 -10.29 14.68 2.63
C VAL A 110 -10.47 13.48 1.71
N LYS A 111 -11.37 12.58 2.08
CA LYS A 111 -11.67 11.37 1.28
C LYS A 111 -12.45 11.78 0.03
N ASN A 112 -12.00 11.36 -1.15
CA ASN A 112 -12.82 11.42 -2.35
C ASN A 112 -13.99 10.42 -2.27
N LYS A 113 -15.21 10.89 -2.50
CA LYS A 113 -16.45 10.09 -2.41
C LYS A 113 -16.54 9.02 -3.51
N GLU A 114 -15.82 9.19 -4.61
CA GLU A 114 -15.84 8.27 -5.75
C GLU A 114 -14.94 7.05 -5.55
N LEU A 115 -14.09 7.07 -4.53
CA LEU A 115 -13.25 5.93 -4.19
C LEU A 115 -14.07 4.89 -3.43
N SER A 116 -14.59 3.92 -4.18
CA SER A 116 -15.09 2.67 -3.64
C SER A 116 -13.93 1.78 -3.20
N HIS A 117 -14.15 0.98 -2.16
CA HIS A 117 -13.17 0.00 -1.70
C HIS A 117 -12.80 -0.94 -2.85
N GLY A 118 -11.51 -0.94 -3.21
CA GLY A 118 -10.92 -2.12 -3.80
C GLY A 118 -10.81 -3.24 -2.76
N PRO A 119 -10.68 -4.51 -3.18
CA PRO A 119 -10.36 -5.61 -2.29
C PRO A 119 -9.19 -5.24 -1.37
N ASP A 120 -9.33 -5.60 -0.09
CA ASP A 120 -8.33 -5.45 0.97
C ASP A 120 -6.92 -5.79 0.47
N PHE A 121 -5.96 -4.90 0.71
CA PHE A 121 -4.57 -5.12 0.29
C PHE A 121 -3.93 -6.14 1.23
N SER A 122 -4.03 -7.43 0.90
CA SER A 122 -3.35 -8.50 1.64
C SER A 122 -1.83 -8.44 1.52
N CYS A 123 -1.33 -7.60 0.61
CA CYS A 123 0.09 -7.30 0.47
C CYS A 123 0.50 -6.11 1.33
N GLY A 124 1.58 -6.31 2.10
CA GLY A 124 2.31 -5.26 2.78
C GLY A 124 3.59 -4.91 2.04
N ASN A 125 4.00 -3.67 2.14
CA ASN A 125 5.31 -3.20 1.70
C ASN A 125 6.04 -2.72 2.93
N ALA A 126 7.34 -3.01 2.99
CA ALA A 126 8.14 -2.65 4.13
C ALA A 126 9.48 -2.07 3.70
N TRP A 127 9.99 -1.17 4.53
CA TRP A 127 11.30 -0.57 4.38
C TRP A 127 12.04 -0.69 5.70
N SER A 128 13.31 -1.03 5.65
CA SER A 128 14.22 -0.86 6.78
C SER A 128 14.99 0.45 6.58
N ILE A 129 15.12 1.22 7.65
CA ILE A 129 15.85 2.48 7.68
C ILE A 129 16.91 2.37 8.74
N LYS A 130 18.16 2.41 8.32
CA LYS A 130 19.28 2.58 9.23
C LYS A 130 19.50 4.07 9.43
N TYR A 131 19.57 4.48 10.68
CA TYR A 131 19.90 5.85 11.07
C TYR A 131 21.18 5.85 11.90
N ASP A 132 21.83 7.00 11.96
CA ASP A 132 23.07 7.15 12.72
C ASP A 132 22.73 7.37 14.19
N ASN A 133 23.10 8.53 14.75
CA ASN A 133 23.00 8.77 16.18
C ASN A 133 21.67 9.40 16.61
N THR A 134 20.90 9.94 15.66
CA THR A 134 19.64 10.64 15.96
C THR A 134 18.47 9.90 15.34
N LYS A 135 17.62 9.35 16.20
CA LYS A 135 16.36 8.72 15.82
C LYS A 135 15.48 9.71 15.03
N PRO A 136 15.05 9.37 13.80
CA PRO A 136 14.16 10.25 13.06
C PRO A 136 12.78 10.33 13.72
N ASN A 137 12.16 11.51 13.64
CA ASN A 137 10.83 11.73 14.21
C ASN A 137 9.76 11.03 13.36
N ASN A 138 8.87 10.24 14.00
CA ASN A 138 7.80 9.52 13.29
C ASN A 138 6.89 10.41 12.49
N SER A 139 6.54 11.58 13.01
CA SER A 139 5.66 12.50 12.29
C SER A 139 6.30 13.02 11.00
N THR A 140 7.63 13.19 11.00
CA THR A 140 8.41 13.57 9.82
C THR A 140 8.43 12.44 8.80
N ILE A 141 8.68 11.19 9.23
CA ILE A 141 8.65 10.00 8.37
C ILE A 141 7.27 9.84 7.73
N ILE A 142 6.21 9.85 8.54
CA ILE A 142 4.82 9.71 8.07
C ILE A 142 4.49 10.81 7.06
N LYS A 143 4.88 12.06 7.34
CA LYS A 143 4.66 13.19 6.43
C LYS A 143 5.37 13.00 5.09
N ILE A 144 6.64 12.58 5.10
CA ILE A 144 7.40 12.31 3.86
C ILE A 144 6.75 11.19 3.07
N MET A 145 6.47 10.05 3.73
CA MET A 145 5.79 8.91 3.13
C MET A 145 4.48 9.33 2.47
N ARG A 146 3.59 10.01 3.19
CA ARG A 146 2.29 10.44 2.66
C ARG A 146 2.41 11.44 1.52
N ASN A 147 3.38 12.35 1.57
CA ASN A 147 3.62 13.28 0.48
C ASN A 147 4.05 12.58 -0.81
N GLU A 148 4.83 11.50 -0.72
CA GLU A 148 5.18 10.68 -1.88
C GLU A 148 4.00 9.84 -2.36
N ILE A 149 3.31 9.14 -1.45
CA ILE A 149 2.16 8.28 -1.78
C ILE A 149 1.04 9.07 -2.46
N LYS A 150 0.77 10.30 -2.00
CA LYS A 150 -0.23 11.20 -2.60
C LYS A 150 -0.04 11.39 -4.10
N LYS A 151 1.19 11.26 -4.62
CA LYS A 151 1.49 11.46 -6.05
C LYS A 151 0.95 10.36 -6.95
N PHE A 152 0.69 9.16 -6.40
CA PHE A 152 0.35 8.00 -7.22
C PHE A 152 -0.84 7.18 -6.68
N SER A 153 -1.24 7.30 -5.40
CA SER A 153 -2.41 6.59 -4.88
C SER A 153 -3.09 7.27 -3.70
N GLU A 154 -4.33 7.73 -3.90
CA GLU A 154 -5.17 8.23 -2.81
C GLU A 154 -5.61 7.09 -1.89
N LEU A 155 -5.95 5.91 -2.41
CA LEU A 155 -6.44 4.80 -1.59
C LEU A 155 -5.38 4.29 -0.58
N ILE A 156 -4.11 4.19 -1.00
CA ILE A 156 -3.00 3.78 -0.13
C ILE A 156 -2.71 4.84 0.93
N LEU A 157 -2.95 6.12 0.64
CA LEU A 157 -2.72 7.22 1.57
C LEU A 157 -3.46 7.03 2.90
N TRP A 158 -4.67 6.44 2.84
CA TRP A 158 -5.52 6.17 3.98
C TRP A 158 -5.17 4.89 4.75
N GLN A 159 -4.14 4.16 4.33
CA GLN A 159 -3.64 3.01 5.07
C GLN A 159 -2.74 3.47 6.24
N PRO A 160 -2.72 2.74 7.36
CA PRO A 160 -1.82 3.03 8.46
C PRO A 160 -0.36 2.83 8.04
N ILE A 161 0.50 3.80 8.33
CA ILE A 161 1.95 3.66 8.20
C ILE A 161 2.50 3.18 9.54
N ILE A 162 2.78 1.90 9.66
CA ILE A 162 3.27 1.33 10.91
C ILE A 162 4.77 1.58 10.99
N ILE A 163 5.21 2.13 12.12
CA ILE A 163 6.63 2.37 12.39
C ILE A 163 7.00 1.57 13.64
N SER A 164 7.97 0.68 13.49
CA SER A 164 8.56 -0.09 14.60
C SER A 164 10.07 0.11 14.63
N TYR A 165 10.69 -0.31 15.74
CA TYR A 165 12.12 -0.13 15.99
C TYR A 165 12.75 -1.44 16.42
N SER A 166 14.03 -1.59 16.06
CA SER A 166 14.93 -2.59 16.58
C SER A 166 16.04 -1.91 17.40
N ASP A 167 16.75 -2.70 18.21
CA ASP A 167 17.82 -2.25 19.10
C ASP A 167 19.07 -1.76 18.34
N GLU A 168 19.19 -2.02 17.05
CA GLU A 168 20.39 -1.75 16.23
C GLU A 168 20.36 -0.41 15.46
N ASN A 169 19.66 0.61 15.95
CA ASN A 169 19.38 1.84 15.19
C ASN A 169 18.73 1.58 13.82
N ILE A 170 17.86 0.56 13.78
CA ILE A 170 17.06 0.21 12.62
C ILE A 170 15.61 0.51 12.94
N LEU A 171 14.96 1.23 12.04
CA LEU A 171 13.52 1.48 12.04
C LEU A 171 12.90 0.71 10.88
N PHE A 172 11.76 0.08 11.12
CA PHE A 172 10.96 -0.55 10.08
C PHE A 172 9.72 0.30 9.82
N ILE A 173 9.45 0.57 8.55
CA ILE A 173 8.20 1.14 8.08
C ILE A 173 7.44 0.05 7.37
N SER A 174 6.17 -0.16 7.71
CA SER A 174 5.29 -1.01 6.90
C SER A 174 4.01 -0.30 6.53
N LEU A 175 3.50 -0.63 5.34
CA LEU A 175 2.31 -0.04 4.76
C LEU A 175 1.59 -1.07 3.89
N HIS A 176 0.31 -1.26 4.16
CA HIS A 176 -0.56 -2.10 3.34
C HIS A 176 -0.83 -1.43 1.99
N GLY A 177 -0.72 -2.20 0.91
CA GLY A 177 -0.88 -1.69 -0.44
C GLY A 177 -0.09 -2.50 -1.47
N SER A 178 -0.20 -2.13 -2.74
CA SER A 178 0.73 -2.59 -3.78
C SER A 178 1.35 -1.37 -4.43
N PHE A 179 2.69 -1.28 -4.41
CA PHE A 179 3.44 -0.27 -5.14
C PHE A 179 4.10 -0.85 -6.39
N GLN A 180 4.19 -0.04 -7.43
CA GLN A 180 5.08 -0.29 -8.54
C GLN A 180 6.54 -0.02 -8.15
N ALA A 181 7.49 -0.53 -8.93
CA ALA A 181 8.91 -0.43 -8.61
C ALA A 181 9.42 1.02 -8.60
N ASP A 182 8.92 1.85 -9.51
CA ASP A 182 9.20 3.28 -9.62
C ASP A 182 8.60 4.09 -8.46
N GLU A 183 7.38 3.76 -8.03
CA GLU A 183 6.74 4.34 -6.84
C GLU A 183 7.58 4.07 -5.57
N ASN A 184 8.04 2.83 -5.40
CA ASN A 184 8.95 2.45 -4.32
C ASN A 184 10.28 3.22 -4.38
N SER A 185 10.85 3.39 -5.59
CA SER A 185 12.07 4.18 -5.78
C SER A 185 11.89 5.65 -5.36
N SER A 186 10.72 6.25 -5.65
CA SER A 186 10.42 7.62 -5.23
C SER A 186 10.38 7.76 -3.71
N ILE A 187 9.74 6.80 -3.02
CA ILE A 187 9.68 6.76 -1.55
C ILE A 187 11.08 6.65 -0.94
N ILE A 188 11.91 5.72 -1.43
CA ILE A 188 13.28 5.53 -0.95
C ILE A 188 14.09 6.83 -1.08
N LYS A 189 14.07 7.44 -2.28
CA LYS A 189 14.79 8.70 -2.54
C LYS A 189 14.31 9.85 -1.65
N ALA A 190 13.04 9.87 -1.27
CA ALA A 190 12.50 10.91 -0.39
C ALA A 190 12.95 10.69 1.06
N LEU A 191 12.99 9.45 1.52
CA LEU A 191 13.47 9.10 2.86
C LEU A 191 14.98 9.33 3.00
N GLU A 192 15.79 8.96 2.00
CA GLU A 192 17.25 9.18 2.00
C GLU A 192 17.66 10.65 2.07
N LYS A 193 16.77 11.59 1.71
CA LYS A 193 17.03 13.03 1.86
C LYS A 193 16.97 13.52 3.30
N MET A 194 16.57 12.68 4.27
CA MET A 194 16.56 13.05 5.67
C MET A 194 17.99 13.00 6.24
N ASN A 195 18.43 14.09 6.85
CA ASN A 195 19.79 14.25 7.39
C ASN A 195 20.24 13.18 8.41
N SER A 196 19.31 12.43 9.00
CA SER A 196 19.60 11.41 10.02
C SER A 196 19.61 9.98 9.47
N ILE A 197 19.33 9.78 8.18
CA ILE A 197 19.20 8.45 7.57
C ILE A 197 20.47 8.13 6.80
N SER A 198 21.11 7.01 7.13
CA SER A 198 22.31 6.54 6.42
C SER A 198 22.00 5.50 5.36
N LYS A 199 20.92 4.74 5.51
CA LYS A 199 20.49 3.76 4.49
C LYS A 199 18.99 3.50 4.56
N VAL A 200 18.38 3.32 3.40
CA VAL A 200 17.01 2.79 3.27
C VAL A 200 17.06 1.56 2.39
N GLU A 201 16.47 0.45 2.86
CA GLU A 201 16.34 -0.78 2.07
C GLU A 201 14.87 -1.14 1.95
N TYR A 202 14.43 -1.48 0.73
CA TYR A 202 13.12 -2.06 0.52
C TYR A 202 13.14 -3.54 0.87
N LEU A 203 12.22 -3.96 1.72
CA LEU A 203 12.05 -5.35 2.08
C LEU A 203 11.05 -6.00 1.09
N PRO A 204 11.30 -7.24 0.63
CA PRO A 204 10.41 -7.91 -0.31
C PRO A 204 8.96 -7.92 0.17
N ARG A 205 8.05 -7.76 -0.79
CA ARG A 205 6.61 -7.77 -0.54
C ARG A 205 6.21 -9.09 0.11
N VAL A 206 5.49 -9.01 1.24
CA VAL A 206 4.84 -10.16 1.86
C VAL A 206 3.35 -10.01 1.60
N CYS A 207 2.79 -10.93 0.81
CA CYS A 207 1.35 -11.05 0.61
C CYS A 207 0.90 -12.28 1.40
N ASN A 208 -0.01 -12.05 2.35
CA ASN A 208 -0.70 -13.13 3.06
C ASN A 208 -1.96 -13.53 2.31
#